data_AF-A0A9E2PSL6-F1
#
_entry.id   AF-A0A9E2PSL6-F1
#
_cell.length_a   1.000
_cell.length_b   1.000
_cell.length_c   1.000
_cell.angle_alpha   90.00
_cell.angle_beta   90.00
_cell.angle_gamma   90.00
#
_symmetry.space_group_name_H-M   'P 1'
#
loop_
_entity.id
_entity.type
_entity.pdbx_description
1 polymer ?
#
loop_
_entity_poly.entity_id
_entity_poly.type
_entity_poly.pdbx_seq_one_letter_code
_entity_poly.pdbx_strand_id
1 'polypeptide(L)'
;SRGRPSGSSHTGRRLFRGLKEAGARLIAAGSSDWVVFPGPDGYPGDEAYFLHFIIDTIGQALHGHPELASNRFKAWIAQRHRQIEAQELIYIAHQLDFLGYIEERAVVSG
;
A
#
# COMPACT_ATOMS: atom_id res chain seq x y z
N SER A 1 18.49 11.53 6.57
CA SER A 1 18.28 10.24 7.24
C SER A 1 16.92 10.23 7.93
N ARG A 2 16.20 9.09 7.84
CA ARG A 2 14.91 8.76 8.51
C ARG A 2 13.61 9.24 7.84
N GLY A 3 13.20 8.55 6.77
CA GLY A 3 11.79 8.50 6.36
C GLY A 3 11.03 7.50 7.23
N ARG A 4 10.06 7.97 8.01
CA ARG A 4 9.09 7.12 8.73
C ARG A 4 7.94 6.77 7.78
N PRO A 5 7.54 5.49 7.62
CA PRO A 5 6.36 5.18 6.83
C PRO A 5 5.09 5.51 7.65
N SER A 6 4.32 6.48 7.18
CA SER A 6 2.98 6.78 7.71
C SER A 6 1.94 6.64 6.60
N GLY A 7 1.79 5.40 6.12
CA GLY A 7 0.70 5.03 5.22
C GLY A 7 -0.59 4.88 6.02
N SER A 8 -1.48 5.85 5.93
CA SER A 8 -2.86 5.74 6.41
C SER A 8 -3.80 5.98 5.23
N SER A 9 -4.99 5.38 5.24
CA SER A 9 -6.05 5.58 4.25
C SER A 9 -6.56 7.04 4.19
N HIS A 10 -6.10 7.92 5.08
CA HIS A 10 -6.33 9.36 5.07
C HIS A 10 -5.15 10.18 4.48
N THR A 11 -4.00 9.55 4.25
CA THR A 11 -2.76 10.21 3.79
C THR A 11 -2.92 10.73 2.35
N GLY A 12 -3.64 10.05 1.47
CA GLY A 12 -3.84 10.49 0.08
C GLY A 12 -4.56 11.84 -0.04
N ARG A 13 -5.61 12.07 0.77
CA ARG A 13 -6.35 13.36 0.78
C ARG A 13 -5.58 14.48 1.46
N ARG A 14 -4.81 14.17 2.53
CA ARG A 14 -3.98 15.14 3.24
C ARG A 14 -2.75 15.57 2.44
N LEU A 15 -2.12 14.64 1.72
CA LEU A 15 -1.01 14.92 0.81
C LEU A 15 -1.47 15.74 -0.41
N PHE A 16 -2.63 15.43 -0.98
CA PHE A 16 -3.25 16.25 -2.04
C PHE A 16 -3.44 17.70 -1.62
N ARG A 17 -3.90 17.92 -0.38
CA ARG A 17 -4.06 19.26 0.19
C ARG A 17 -2.71 19.93 0.43
N GLY A 18 -1.75 19.22 1.03
CA GLY A 18 -0.41 19.75 1.29
C GLY A 18 0.38 20.12 0.03
N LEU A 19 0.26 19.34 -1.06
CA LEU A 19 0.92 19.64 -2.33
C LEU A 19 0.36 20.89 -3.00
N LYS A 20 -0.96 21.12 -2.92
CA LYS A 20 -1.57 22.39 -3.36
C LYS A 20 -1.13 23.57 -2.50
N GLU A 21 -1.12 23.40 -1.18
CA GLU A 21 -0.71 24.45 -0.24
C GLU A 21 0.79 24.81 -0.38
N ALA A 22 1.63 23.86 -0.82
CA ALA A 22 3.07 24.06 -1.10
C ALA A 22 3.38 24.61 -2.51
N GLY A 23 2.37 24.93 -3.32
CA GLY A 23 2.56 25.50 -4.67
C GLY A 23 3.04 24.49 -5.73
N ALA A 24 3.00 23.19 -5.45
CA ALA A 24 3.37 22.17 -6.42
C ALA A 24 2.31 22.05 -7.51
N ARG A 25 2.74 22.00 -8.78
CA ARG A 25 1.85 21.75 -9.93
C ARG A 25 1.81 20.25 -10.22
N LEU A 26 0.63 19.67 -10.04
CA LEU A 26 0.40 18.25 -10.31
C LEU A 26 0.33 18.02 -11.83
N ILE A 27 1.13 17.09 -12.35
CA ILE A 27 1.16 16.77 -13.79
C ILE A 27 0.20 15.63 -14.12
N ALA A 28 0.04 14.65 -13.21
CA ALA A 28 -0.91 13.55 -13.35
C ALA A 28 -1.24 12.91 -11.98
N ALA A 29 -2.43 12.33 -11.87
CA ALA A 29 -2.79 11.38 -10.82
C ALA A 29 -3.54 10.19 -11.47
N GLY A 30 -3.16 8.97 -11.09
CA GLY A 30 -3.75 7.74 -11.59
C GLY A 30 -4.08 6.78 -10.44
N SER A 31 -5.02 5.87 -10.68
CA SER A 31 -5.25 4.71 -9.80
C SER A 31 -4.36 3.57 -10.25
N SER A 32 -3.61 2.99 -9.31
CA SER A 32 -2.85 1.75 -9.49
C SER A 32 -3.53 0.66 -8.70
N ASP A 33 -4.74 0.32 -9.13
CA ASP A 33 -5.53 -0.72 -8.50
C ASP A 33 -4.99 -2.09 -8.89
N TRP A 34 -4.74 -2.95 -7.89
CA TRP A 34 -4.25 -4.31 -8.10
C TRP A 34 -5.37 -5.28 -7.73
N VAL A 35 -5.75 -6.12 -8.69
CA VAL A 35 -6.73 -7.20 -8.47
C VAL A 35 -6.00 -8.51 -8.74
N VAL A 36 -5.83 -9.31 -7.68
CA VAL A 36 -5.19 -10.62 -7.73
C VAL A 36 -6.21 -11.66 -7.31
N PHE A 37 -6.49 -12.62 -8.19
CA PHE A 37 -7.42 -13.70 -7.95
C PHE A 37 -6.97 -14.96 -8.70
N PRO A 38 -7.30 -16.15 -8.19
CA PRO A 38 -7.02 -17.40 -8.88
C PRO A 38 -8.01 -17.59 -10.03
N GLY A 39 -7.50 -18.02 -11.19
CA GLY A 39 -8.30 -18.49 -12.32
C GLY A 39 -8.75 -19.95 -12.17
N PRO A 40 -9.38 -20.55 -13.19
CA PRO A 40 -9.82 -21.95 -13.15
C PRO A 40 -8.69 -22.95 -12.84
N ASP A 41 -7.47 -22.62 -13.26
CA ASP A 41 -6.26 -23.42 -13.05
C ASP A 41 -5.39 -22.86 -11.90
N GLY A 42 -5.93 -21.92 -11.11
CA GLY A 42 -5.21 -21.25 -10.03
C GLY A 42 -4.57 -19.91 -10.43
N TYR A 43 -3.59 -19.47 -9.65
CA TYR A 43 -2.83 -18.26 -9.99
C TYR A 43 -1.94 -18.51 -11.22
N PRO A 44 -2.01 -17.65 -12.25
CA PRO A 44 -1.37 -17.90 -13.54
C PRO A 44 0.17 -17.78 -13.52
N GLY A 45 0.77 -17.24 -12.45
CA GLY A 45 2.21 -17.11 -12.26
C GLY A 45 2.62 -16.89 -10.79
N ASP A 46 3.44 -15.86 -10.54
CA ASP A 46 4.02 -15.58 -9.22
C ASP A 46 3.04 -14.89 -8.24
N GLU A 47 1.74 -14.80 -8.57
CA GLU A 47 0.78 -14.09 -7.73
C GLU A 47 0.62 -14.76 -6.36
N ALA A 48 0.72 -16.09 -6.26
CA ALA A 48 0.73 -16.77 -4.97
C ALA A 48 1.90 -16.30 -4.09
N TYR A 49 3.10 -16.23 -4.67
CA TYR A 49 4.29 -15.69 -4.00
C TYR A 49 4.09 -14.23 -3.59
N PHE A 50 3.55 -13.41 -4.48
CA PHE A 50 3.23 -12.02 -4.19
C PHE A 50 2.24 -11.87 -3.01
N LEU A 51 1.18 -12.68 -2.97
CA LEU A 51 0.22 -12.66 -1.88
C LEU A 51 0.86 -13.08 -0.55
N HIS A 52 1.72 -14.10 -0.54
CA HIS A 52 2.47 -14.46 0.65
C HIS A 52 3.32 -13.30 1.15
N PHE A 53 4.04 -12.63 0.25
CA PHE A 53 4.84 -11.46 0.58
C PHE A 53 4.01 -10.33 1.21
N ILE A 54 2.81 -10.05 0.69
CA ILE A 54 1.90 -9.06 1.27
C ILE A 54 1.46 -9.45 2.68
N ILE A 55 1.03 -10.71 2.87
CA ILE A 55 0.59 -11.20 4.19
C ILE A 55 1.73 -11.16 5.20
N ASP A 56 2.94 -11.56 4.81
CA ASP A 56 4.13 -11.49 5.66
C ASP A 56 4.49 -10.04 6.01
N THR A 57 4.40 -9.12 5.05
CA THR A 57 4.65 -7.69 5.29
C THR A 57 3.67 -7.11 6.31
N ILE A 58 2.37 -7.45 6.20
CA ILE A 58 1.36 -7.05 7.20
C ILE A 58 1.68 -7.68 8.56
N GLY A 59 2.03 -8.97 8.58
CA GLY A 59 2.41 -9.71 9.78
C GLY A 59 3.57 -9.07 10.54
N GLN A 60 4.61 -8.65 9.82
CA GLN A 60 5.78 -7.98 10.39
C GLN A 60 5.45 -6.56 10.86
N ALA A 61 4.74 -5.77 10.06
CA ALA A 61 4.43 -4.38 10.38
C ALA A 61 3.54 -4.22 11.63
N LEU A 62 2.65 -5.19 11.88
CA LEU A 62 1.70 -5.16 12.98
C LEU A 62 2.08 -6.10 14.13
N HIS A 63 3.28 -6.70 14.09
CA HIS A 63 3.75 -7.57 15.15
C HIS A 63 3.78 -6.84 16.50
N GLY A 64 3.13 -7.42 17.51
CA GLY A 64 3.09 -6.84 18.86
C GLY A 64 2.28 -5.55 18.99
N HIS A 65 1.47 -5.18 17.98
CA HIS A 65 0.64 -3.98 18.05
C HIS A 65 -0.36 -4.09 19.22
N PRO A 66 -0.39 -3.11 20.14
CA PRO A 66 -1.12 -3.22 21.41
C PRO A 66 -2.64 -3.35 21.25
N GLU A 67 -3.19 -2.85 20.14
CA GLU A 67 -4.63 -2.93 19.83
C GLU A 67 -5.05 -4.26 19.18
N LEU A 68 -4.09 -5.14 18.82
CA LEU A 68 -4.37 -6.42 18.17
C LEU A 68 -4.20 -7.58 19.16
N ALA A 69 -5.24 -8.40 19.29
CA ALA A 69 -5.14 -9.65 20.01
C ALA A 69 -4.16 -10.61 19.31
N SER A 70 -2.97 -10.80 19.89
CA SER A 70 -1.85 -11.54 19.27
C SER A 70 -2.23 -12.90 18.72
N ASN A 71 -2.97 -13.72 19.48
CA ASN A 71 -3.39 -15.05 19.02
C ASN A 71 -4.36 -14.99 17.83
N ARG A 72 -5.30 -14.04 17.86
CA ARG A 72 -6.26 -13.84 16.76
C ARG A 72 -5.55 -13.34 15.50
N PHE A 73 -4.56 -12.45 15.66
CA PHE A 73 -3.78 -11.95 14.52
C PHE A 73 -2.91 -13.05 13.91
N LYS A 74 -2.23 -13.87 14.72
CA LYS A 74 -1.49 -15.05 14.24
C LYS A 74 -2.38 -16.04 13.50
N ALA A 75 -3.57 -16.32 14.04
CA ALA A 75 -4.54 -17.20 13.39
C ALA A 75 -5.02 -16.63 12.04
N TRP A 76 -5.22 -15.31 11.97
CA TRP A 76 -5.58 -14.62 10.73
C TRP A 76 -4.48 -14.75 9.67
N ILE A 77 -3.20 -14.49 10.02
CA ILE A 77 -2.06 -14.68 9.12
C ILE A 77 -2.06 -16.12 8.58
N ALA A 78 -2.08 -17.11 9.48
CA ALA A 78 -2.05 -18.52 9.09
C ALA A 78 -3.23 -18.91 8.18
N GLN A 79 -4.43 -18.35 8.43
CA GLN A 79 -5.59 -18.58 7.57
C GLN A 79 -5.40 -17.99 6.17
N ARG A 80 -4.80 -16.81 6.03
CA ARG A 80 -4.54 -16.21 4.73
C ARG A 80 -3.51 -16.99 3.92
N HIS A 81 -2.42 -17.47 4.54
CA HIS A 81 -1.49 -18.38 3.86
C HIS A 81 -2.19 -19.64 3.37
N ARG A 82 -3.00 -20.31 4.22
CA ARG A 82 -3.77 -21.50 3.79
C ARG A 82 -4.69 -21.22 2.60
N GLN A 83 -5.32 -20.06 2.54
CA GLN A 83 -6.19 -19.70 1.42
C GLN A 83 -5.42 -19.35 0.14
N ILE A 84 -4.18 -18.89 0.25
CA ILE A 84 -3.32 -18.72 -0.94
C ILE A 84 -2.97 -20.10 -1.49
N GLU A 85 -2.53 -21.02 -0.64
CA GLU A 85 -2.22 -22.41 -1.03
C GLU A 85 -3.44 -23.16 -1.59
N ALA A 86 -4.62 -22.91 -1.02
CA ALA A 86 -5.88 -23.45 -1.52
C ALA A 86 -6.42 -22.73 -2.76
N GLN A 87 -5.76 -21.68 -3.24
CA GLN A 87 -6.20 -20.87 -4.38
C GLN A 87 -7.62 -20.29 -4.19
N GLU A 88 -7.86 -19.71 -3.01
CA GLU A 88 -9.15 -19.13 -2.60
C GLU A 88 -9.05 -17.63 -2.25
N LEU A 89 -7.84 -17.09 -2.12
CA LEU A 89 -7.65 -15.71 -1.68
C LEU A 89 -7.80 -14.71 -2.84
N ILE A 90 -8.76 -13.80 -2.73
CA ILE A 90 -8.87 -12.64 -3.63
C ILE A 90 -8.31 -11.42 -2.89
N TYR A 91 -7.41 -10.70 -3.55
CA TYR A 91 -6.81 -9.47 -3.04
C TYR A 91 -7.14 -8.30 -3.96
N ILE A 92 -7.65 -7.23 -3.37
CA ILE A 92 -7.97 -5.98 -4.06
C ILE A 92 -7.29 -4.86 -3.27
N ALA A 93 -6.40 -4.12 -3.93
CA ALA A 93 -5.78 -2.93 -3.37
C ALA A 93 -6.09 -1.71 -4.24
N HIS A 94 -6.47 -0.62 -3.59
CA HIS A 94 -6.62 0.68 -4.25
C HIS A 94 -5.42 1.55 -3.90
N GLN A 95 -4.58 1.89 -4.87
CA GLN A 95 -3.47 2.82 -4.68
C GLN A 95 -3.68 4.09 -5.52
N LEU A 96 -3.29 5.23 -4.96
CA LEU A 96 -3.28 6.51 -5.64
C LEU A 96 -1.83 6.90 -5.91
N ASP A 97 -1.48 7.11 -7.18
CA ASP A 97 -0.17 7.60 -7.59
C ASP A 97 -0.23 9.08 -7.94
N PHE A 98 0.77 9.83 -7.46
CA PHE A 98 0.92 11.26 -7.70
C PHE A 98 2.30 11.56 -8.28
N LEU A 99 2.33 12.33 -9.37
CA LEU A 99 3.56 12.91 -9.93
C LEU A 99 3.48 14.44 -9.91
N GLY A 100 4.48 15.08 -9.32
CA GLY A 100 4.56 16.54 -9.23
C GLY A 100 6.00 17.02 -9.23
N TYR A 101 6.18 18.29 -9.58
CA TYR A 101 7.44 19.01 -9.49
C TYR A 101 7.24 20.29 -8.66
N ILE A 102 8.33 20.78 -8.09
CA ILE A 102 8.38 22.06 -7.39
C ILE A 102 9.29 22.96 -8.23
N GLU A 103 8.76 24.09 -8.70
CA GLU A 103 9.57 25.15 -9.30
C GLU A 103 10.22 25.95 -8.17
N GLU A 104 11.55 26.00 -8.15
CA GLU A 104 12.28 26.87 -7.24
C GLU A 104 12.13 28.32 -7.74
N ARG A 105 11.46 29.17 -6.96
CA ARG A 105 11.42 30.60 -7.28
C ARG A 105 12.81 31.19 -7.08
N ALA A 106 13.45 31.62 -8.17
CA ALA A 106 14.65 32.42 -8.10
C ALA A 106 14.37 33.68 -7.26
N VAL A 107 15.09 33.82 -6.15
CA VAL A 107 15.12 35.07 -5.38
C VAL A 107 15.85 36.09 -6.24
N VAL A 108 15.11 37.02 -6.84
CA VAL A 108 15.69 38.18 -7.52
C VAL A 108 16.08 39.17 -6.43
N SER A 109 17.36 39.16 -6.07
CA SER A 109 17.96 40.24 -5.27
C SER A 109 18.18 41.45 -6.17
N GLY A 110 17.44 42.52 -5.90
CA GLY A 110 17.69 43.86 -6.45
C GLY A 110 18.75 44.61 -5.68
#